data_AF-A0A3Q1IGB9-F1
#
_entry.id   AF-A0A3Q1IGB9-F1
#
_cell.length_a   1.000
_cell.length_b   1.000
_cell.length_c   1.000
_cell.angle_alpha   90.00
_cell.angle_beta   90.00
_cell.angle_gamma   90.00
#
_symmetry.space_group_name_H-M   'P 1'
#
loop_
_entity.id
_entity.type
_entity.pdbx_description
1 polymer ?
#
loop_
_entity_poly.entity_id
_entity_poly.type
_entity_poly.pdbx_seq_one_letter_code
_entity_poly.pdbx_strand_id
1 'polypeptide(L)'
;FRSLFGGYSKWTRPARNVTDVVIVKFGLSIAQLIDVDEKNQMMTTNVWLKQEWTDYKLRWSPSDFDNVTSIRVPSELIWVPDIVLYNNADGEFAITHMTKAQLFHTGRVRWVPPAIYKSSCSIDVTFFPFDQQSCKMKFGSWTYDRAKIDLEPFENTVDLKDYWESGEWAIVNAVGTYNTKKYDCCHEIYPDITYYFVIRRLPLFYTINMIIPCLLISFLTVLVFYLPSDCGEKVTLCISVLLSLTVFLLLITEIIPSTSLVIPLIGEYLLFTMIFVTLSIVITVFVLNVHHRSSATHAMPRWVKEDWKYVAMVVDRIFLWMFIIVCLLGTVGLFLPPWLSGMI
;
A
#
# COMPACT_ATOMS: atom_id res chain seq x y z
N PHE A 1 -10.81 -46.58 -0.87
CA PHE A 1 -11.23 -45.73 0.28
C PHE A 1 -11.21 -46.51 1.60
N ARG A 2 -12.07 -47.53 1.80
CA ARG A 2 -12.09 -48.31 3.06
C ARG A 2 -10.74 -48.96 3.42
N SER A 3 -10.02 -49.47 2.42
CA SER A 3 -8.67 -50.04 2.60
C SER A 3 -7.63 -49.00 3.03
N LEU A 4 -7.64 -47.82 2.42
CA LEU A 4 -6.66 -46.76 2.68
C LEU A 4 -6.83 -46.11 4.06
N PHE A 5 -8.08 -45.91 4.51
CA PHE A 5 -8.37 -45.19 5.76
C PHE A 5 -8.58 -46.08 6.99
N GLY A 6 -8.57 -47.41 6.85
CA GLY A 6 -8.83 -48.33 7.97
C GLY A 6 -7.83 -48.24 9.13
N GLY A 7 -6.60 -47.81 8.88
CA GLY A 7 -5.54 -47.62 9.88
C GLY A 7 -4.77 -46.30 9.75
N TYR A 8 -5.35 -45.32 9.04
CA TYR A 8 -4.70 -44.04 8.79
C TYR A 8 -4.94 -43.07 9.95
N SER A 9 -3.86 -42.52 10.50
CA SER A 9 -3.93 -41.46 11.51
C SER A 9 -3.50 -40.13 10.89
N LYS A 10 -4.40 -39.15 10.87
CA LYS A 10 -4.16 -37.81 10.31
C LYS A 10 -3.17 -36.96 11.12
N TRP A 11 -2.91 -37.30 12.37
CA TRP A 11 -2.02 -36.55 13.26
C TRP A 11 -0.56 -37.00 13.13
N THR A 12 -0.30 -38.14 12.49
CA THR A 12 1.04 -38.70 12.38
C THR A 12 1.72 -38.20 11.12
N ARG A 13 2.88 -37.54 11.28
CA ARG A 13 3.73 -37.13 10.17
C ARG A 13 4.04 -38.31 9.24
N PRO A 14 3.81 -38.20 7.92
CA PRO A 14 3.90 -39.33 6.99
C PRO A 14 5.34 -39.61 6.53
N ALA A 15 6.23 -39.90 7.48
CA ALA A 15 7.62 -40.30 7.22
C ALA A 15 7.83 -41.77 7.57
N ARG A 16 8.70 -42.48 6.82
CA ARG A 16 9.00 -43.90 7.07
C ARG A 16 9.84 -44.06 8.33
N ASN A 17 10.91 -43.28 8.44
CA ASN A 17 11.73 -43.19 9.64
C ASN A 17 11.54 -41.85 10.34
N VAL A 18 11.88 -41.79 11.63
CA VAL A 18 11.81 -40.55 12.42
C VAL A 18 12.75 -39.47 11.87
N THR A 19 13.87 -39.88 11.29
CA THR A 19 14.90 -39.00 10.72
C THR A 19 14.60 -38.50 9.31
N ASP A 20 13.67 -39.13 8.59
CA ASP A 20 13.37 -38.74 7.21
C ASP A 20 12.61 -37.42 7.20
N VAL A 21 12.89 -36.53 6.26
CA VAL A 21 12.23 -35.22 6.10
C VAL A 21 11.04 -35.35 5.13
N VAL A 22 9.94 -34.65 5.41
CA VAL A 22 8.85 -34.48 4.44
C VAL A 22 9.12 -33.21 3.63
N ILE A 23 9.36 -33.37 2.33
CA ILE A 23 9.52 -32.25 1.41
C ILE A 23 8.12 -31.80 0.97
N VAL A 24 7.79 -30.55 1.27
CA VAL A 24 6.53 -29.92 0.83
C VAL A 24 6.86 -28.93 -0.26
N LYS A 25 6.41 -29.23 -1.49
CA LYS A 25 6.49 -28.29 -2.59
C LYS A 25 5.42 -27.22 -2.44
N PHE A 26 5.85 -25.96 -2.43
CA PHE A 26 4.99 -24.82 -2.18
C PHE A 26 5.02 -23.85 -3.36
N GLY A 27 3.84 -23.40 -3.76
CA GLY A 27 3.67 -22.43 -4.84
C GLY A 27 2.49 -21.52 -4.53
N LEU A 28 2.56 -20.30 -5.01
CA LEU A 28 1.52 -19.30 -4.84
C LEU A 28 0.98 -18.90 -6.21
N SER A 29 -0.33 -18.94 -6.36
CA SER A 29 -1.03 -18.33 -7.50
C SER A 29 -1.95 -17.25 -6.98
N ILE A 30 -1.82 -16.03 -7.47
CA ILE A 30 -2.70 -14.93 -7.09
C ILE A 30 -3.91 -14.89 -8.03
N ALA A 31 -5.11 -14.88 -7.44
CA ALA A 31 -6.34 -14.72 -8.19
C ALA A 31 -6.66 -13.23 -8.39
N GLN A 32 -6.53 -12.44 -7.32
CA GLN A 32 -6.80 -11.00 -7.34
C GLN A 32 -6.09 -10.31 -6.17
N LEU A 33 -5.67 -9.07 -6.42
CA LEU A 33 -5.31 -8.11 -5.38
C LEU A 33 -6.58 -7.34 -5.03
N ILE A 34 -7.16 -7.63 -3.85
CA ILE A 34 -8.48 -7.09 -3.48
C ILE A 34 -8.33 -5.64 -3.04
N ASP A 35 -7.43 -5.39 -2.10
CA ASP A 35 -7.30 -4.08 -1.45
C ASP A 35 -5.91 -3.91 -0.84
N VAL A 36 -5.46 -2.66 -0.80
CA VAL A 36 -4.23 -2.24 -0.11
C VAL A 36 -4.62 -1.08 0.79
N ASP A 37 -4.93 -1.39 2.04
CA ASP A 37 -5.28 -0.41 3.05
C ASP A 37 -4.00 0.26 3.57
N GLU A 38 -3.71 1.44 3.04
CA GLU A 38 -2.49 2.18 3.39
C GLU A 38 -2.53 2.65 4.83
N LYS A 39 -3.72 3.01 5.33
CA LYS A 39 -3.92 3.55 6.68
C LYS A 39 -3.62 2.50 7.74
N ASN A 40 -4.16 1.29 7.57
CA ASN A 40 -3.94 0.17 8.48
C ASN A 40 -2.68 -0.64 8.13
N GLN A 41 -1.96 -0.29 7.06
CA GLN A 41 -0.75 -0.97 6.60
C GLN A 41 -0.99 -2.45 6.28
N MET A 42 -2.10 -2.74 5.58
CA MET A 42 -2.57 -4.09 5.30
C MET A 42 -2.82 -4.31 3.81
N MET A 43 -2.35 -5.43 3.29
CA MET A 43 -2.59 -5.87 1.92
C MET A 43 -3.50 -7.11 1.94
N THR A 44 -4.63 -7.04 1.26
CA THR A 44 -5.61 -8.12 1.14
C THR A 44 -5.50 -8.78 -0.23
N THR A 45 -5.18 -10.07 -0.24
CA THR A 45 -4.99 -10.87 -1.46
C THR A 45 -5.86 -12.10 -1.45
N ASN A 46 -6.37 -12.49 -2.62
CA ASN A 46 -6.99 -13.79 -2.83
C ASN A 46 -6.02 -14.67 -3.60
N VAL A 47 -5.61 -15.77 -2.99
CA VAL A 47 -4.56 -16.64 -3.51
C VAL A 47 -4.97 -18.10 -3.46
N TRP A 48 -4.39 -18.89 -4.35
CA TRP A 48 -4.44 -20.34 -4.34
C TRP A 48 -3.09 -20.86 -3.86
N LEU A 49 -3.10 -21.66 -2.80
CA LEU A 49 -1.90 -22.23 -2.21
C LEU A 49 -1.63 -23.58 -2.83
N LYS A 50 -0.66 -23.68 -3.74
CA LYS A 50 -0.28 -24.95 -4.35
C LYS A 50 0.65 -25.70 -3.40
N GLN A 51 0.15 -26.78 -2.82
CA GLN A 51 0.91 -27.64 -1.91
C GLN A 51 0.98 -29.06 -2.49
N GLU A 52 2.19 -29.63 -2.54
CA GLU A 52 2.38 -31.02 -2.97
C GLU A 52 3.38 -31.72 -2.06
N TRP A 53 2.99 -32.87 -1.52
CA TRP A 53 3.83 -33.72 -0.69
C TRP A 53 3.60 -35.20 -1.02
N THR A 54 4.36 -36.09 -0.39
CA THR A 54 4.21 -37.53 -0.58
C THR A 54 3.95 -38.22 0.75
N ASP A 55 2.92 -39.07 0.80
CA ASP A 55 2.59 -39.92 1.93
C ASP A 55 2.75 -41.39 1.54
N TYR A 56 3.59 -42.12 2.28
CA TYR A 56 3.85 -43.53 1.99
C TYR A 56 2.68 -44.46 2.37
N LYS A 57 1.81 -44.06 3.31
CA LYS A 57 0.66 -44.86 3.76
C LYS A 57 -0.50 -44.81 2.77
N LEU A 58 -0.54 -43.78 1.93
CA LEU A 58 -1.61 -43.54 0.96
C LEU A 58 -1.29 -44.08 -0.45
N ARG A 59 -0.46 -45.12 -0.55
CA ARG A 59 -0.08 -45.78 -1.81
C ARG A 59 -0.97 -46.98 -2.10
N TRP A 60 -1.29 -47.20 -3.39
CA TRP A 60 -1.96 -48.42 -3.84
C TRP A 60 -1.48 -48.81 -5.24
N SER A 61 -1.67 -50.08 -5.61
CA SER A 61 -1.45 -50.53 -6.99
C SER A 61 -2.75 -50.32 -7.79
N PRO A 62 -2.71 -49.59 -8.93
CA PRO A 62 -3.88 -49.42 -9.78
C PRO A 62 -4.46 -50.74 -10.31
N SER A 63 -3.61 -51.78 -10.46
CA SER A 63 -4.03 -53.13 -10.90
C SER A 63 -5.12 -53.74 -10.04
N ASP A 64 -5.14 -53.41 -8.75
CA ASP A 64 -6.01 -54.04 -7.76
C ASP A 64 -7.35 -53.30 -7.62
N PHE A 65 -7.48 -52.13 -8.26
CA PHE A 65 -8.61 -51.22 -8.15
C PHE A 65 -9.00 -50.64 -9.52
N ASP A 66 -9.21 -51.49 -10.52
CA ASP A 66 -9.70 -51.13 -11.85
C ASP A 66 -8.91 -49.98 -12.53
N ASN A 67 -7.59 -50.00 -12.40
CA ASN A 67 -6.67 -48.98 -12.96
C ASN A 67 -6.95 -47.54 -12.50
N VAL A 68 -7.55 -47.35 -11.33
CA VAL A 68 -7.73 -46.02 -10.75
C VAL A 68 -6.38 -45.43 -10.32
N THR A 69 -5.96 -44.36 -11.01
CA THR A 69 -4.65 -43.71 -10.80
C THR A 69 -4.71 -42.50 -9.86
N SER A 70 -5.85 -41.83 -9.74
CA SER A 70 -6.03 -40.71 -8.81
C SER A 70 -7.45 -40.65 -8.26
N ILE A 71 -7.57 -40.22 -7.01
CA ILE A 71 -8.85 -40.01 -6.31
C ILE A 71 -8.87 -38.63 -5.65
N ARG A 72 -10.07 -38.10 -5.40
CA ARG A 72 -10.25 -36.84 -4.66
C ARG A 72 -10.71 -37.16 -3.24
N VAL A 73 -9.98 -36.68 -2.24
CA VAL A 73 -10.22 -36.97 -0.82
C VAL A 73 -10.40 -35.63 -0.08
N PRO A 74 -11.35 -35.51 0.85
CA PRO A 74 -11.40 -34.36 1.77
C PRO A 74 -10.08 -34.18 2.53
N SER A 75 -9.52 -32.97 2.56
CA SER A 75 -8.25 -32.69 3.23
C SER A 75 -8.29 -32.98 4.74
N GLU A 76 -9.45 -32.87 5.36
CA GLU A 76 -9.67 -33.11 6.80
C GLU A 76 -9.41 -34.56 7.26
N LEU A 77 -9.43 -35.51 6.33
CA LEU A 77 -9.22 -36.94 6.61
C LEU A 77 -7.76 -37.37 6.45
N ILE A 78 -6.92 -36.52 5.85
CA ILE A 78 -5.50 -36.79 5.62
C ILE A 78 -4.62 -35.90 6.49
N TRP A 79 -3.35 -36.26 6.66
CA TRP A 79 -2.38 -35.35 7.25
C TRP A 79 -2.12 -34.20 6.27
N VAL A 80 -2.10 -32.98 6.80
CA VAL A 80 -1.85 -31.73 6.05
C VAL A 80 -0.76 -30.95 6.79
N PRO A 81 0.27 -30.42 6.09
CA PRO A 81 1.29 -29.59 6.72
C PRO A 81 0.69 -28.28 7.25
N ASP A 82 1.20 -27.80 8.37
CA ASP A 82 0.76 -26.60 9.09
C ASP A 82 1.41 -25.32 8.52
N ILE A 83 1.18 -25.07 7.23
CA ILE A 83 1.68 -23.86 6.56
C ILE A 83 0.83 -22.66 6.98
N VAL A 84 1.48 -21.66 7.57
CA VAL A 84 0.85 -20.43 8.05
C VAL A 84 1.51 -19.19 7.45
N LEU A 85 0.79 -18.07 7.46
CA LEU A 85 1.32 -16.75 7.15
C LEU A 85 1.79 -16.08 8.45
N TYR A 86 3.10 -15.85 8.59
CA TYR A 86 3.66 -15.26 9.82
C TYR A 86 3.31 -13.78 10.00
N ASN A 87 3.22 -13.02 8.90
CA ASN A 87 2.89 -11.59 8.95
C ASN A 87 1.40 -11.32 8.72
N ASN A 88 0.53 -12.19 9.25
CA ASN A 88 -0.91 -12.00 9.19
C ASN A 88 -1.37 -10.88 10.14
N ALA A 89 -2.30 -10.05 9.68
CA ALA A 89 -2.85 -8.92 10.44
C ALA A 89 -4.33 -9.09 10.84
N ASP A 90 -5.04 -10.11 10.33
CA ASP A 90 -6.49 -10.33 10.54
C ASP A 90 -6.84 -11.35 11.64
N GLY A 91 -5.85 -11.90 12.35
CA GLY A 91 -6.05 -12.85 13.44
C GLY A 91 -6.37 -14.30 13.03
N GLU A 92 -6.88 -14.56 11.82
CA GLU A 92 -7.06 -15.93 11.29
C GLU A 92 -5.82 -16.40 10.54
N PHE A 93 -5.00 -17.27 11.16
CA PHE A 93 -3.72 -17.73 10.61
C PHE A 93 -3.84 -18.94 9.67
N ALA A 94 -4.99 -19.62 9.65
CA ALA A 94 -5.20 -20.89 8.96
C ALA A 94 -6.15 -20.77 7.76
N ILE A 95 -6.04 -21.74 6.84
CA ILE A 95 -6.88 -21.85 5.64
C ILE A 95 -8.34 -22.08 6.05
N THR A 96 -9.21 -21.12 5.78
CA THR A 96 -10.64 -21.17 6.14
C THR A 96 -11.43 -22.15 5.28
N HIS A 97 -11.01 -22.39 4.03
CA HIS A 97 -11.68 -23.27 3.09
C HIS A 97 -10.92 -24.58 2.86
N MET A 98 -11.32 -25.63 3.58
CA MET A 98 -10.79 -26.98 3.39
C MET A 98 -11.35 -27.64 2.12
N THR A 99 -10.65 -27.47 1.01
CA THR A 99 -11.00 -28.12 -0.27
C THR A 99 -10.54 -29.57 -0.31
N LYS A 100 -11.10 -30.35 -1.26
CA LYS A 100 -10.63 -31.72 -1.51
C LYS A 100 -9.22 -31.70 -2.10
N ALA A 101 -8.35 -32.57 -1.59
CA ALA A 101 -7.04 -32.85 -2.16
C ALA A 101 -7.13 -33.94 -3.23
N GLN A 102 -6.25 -33.87 -4.22
CA GLN A 102 -6.05 -34.92 -5.21
C GLN A 102 -4.93 -35.85 -4.74
N LEU A 103 -5.25 -37.12 -4.58
CA LEU A 103 -4.32 -38.17 -4.19
C LEU A 103 -4.01 -39.06 -5.39
N PHE A 104 -2.74 -39.26 -5.70
CA PHE A 104 -2.25 -40.16 -6.75
C PHE A 104 -1.86 -41.52 -6.18
N HIS A 105 -1.91 -42.57 -7.00
CA HIS A 105 -1.58 -43.96 -6.60
C HIS A 105 -0.16 -44.13 -6.03
N THR A 106 0.76 -43.24 -6.41
CA THR A 106 2.14 -43.16 -5.90
C THR A 106 2.24 -42.62 -4.47
N GLY A 107 1.13 -42.20 -3.87
CA GLY A 107 1.06 -41.57 -2.55
C GLY A 107 1.36 -40.06 -2.60
N ARG A 108 1.55 -39.49 -3.78
CA ARG A 108 1.66 -38.04 -3.97
C ARG A 108 0.31 -37.38 -3.72
N VAL A 109 0.28 -36.36 -2.89
CA VAL A 109 -0.90 -35.56 -2.58
C VAL A 109 -0.70 -34.17 -3.15
N ARG A 110 -1.67 -33.68 -3.92
CA ARG A 110 -1.74 -32.30 -4.38
C ARG A 110 -2.96 -31.63 -3.77
N TRP A 111 -2.74 -30.51 -3.09
CA TRP A 111 -3.79 -29.74 -2.45
C TRP A 111 -3.65 -28.27 -2.85
N VAL A 112 -4.73 -27.69 -3.36
CA VAL A 112 -4.77 -26.32 -3.87
C VAL A 112 -5.98 -25.59 -3.31
N PRO A 113 -6.00 -25.25 -2.01
CA PRO A 113 -7.07 -24.47 -1.41
C PRO A 113 -6.97 -22.98 -1.79
N PRO A 114 -8.10 -22.30 -2.02
CA PRO A 114 -8.15 -20.85 -2.07
C PRO A 114 -8.15 -20.28 -0.64
N ALA A 115 -7.49 -19.15 -0.46
CA ALA A 115 -7.45 -18.42 0.80
C ALA A 115 -7.42 -16.91 0.54
N ILE A 116 -8.08 -16.15 1.41
CA ILE A 116 -7.94 -14.70 1.45
C ILE A 116 -7.00 -14.39 2.60
N TYR A 117 -5.88 -13.73 2.30
CA TYR A 117 -4.90 -13.33 3.31
C TYR A 117 -4.86 -11.81 3.44
N LYS A 118 -4.81 -11.34 4.69
CA LYS A 118 -4.45 -9.96 5.00
C LYS A 118 -3.06 -9.93 5.62
N SER A 119 -2.07 -9.58 4.81
CA SER A 119 -0.68 -9.46 5.26
C SER A 119 -0.36 -8.03 5.69
N SER A 120 0.38 -7.88 6.78
CA SER A 120 0.95 -6.58 7.15
C SER A 120 2.08 -6.20 6.19
N CYS A 121 2.04 -4.95 5.73
CA CYS A 121 2.99 -4.39 4.77
C CYS A 121 3.36 -2.96 5.17
N SER A 122 4.66 -2.65 5.23
CA SER A 122 5.13 -1.28 5.44
C SER A 122 4.94 -0.46 4.17
N ILE A 123 4.05 0.52 4.21
CA ILE A 123 3.73 1.40 3.07
C ILE A 123 4.58 2.68 3.15
N ASP A 124 5.23 3.03 2.05
CA ASP A 124 5.98 4.28 1.89
C ASP A 124 5.23 5.23 0.94
N VAL A 125 4.75 6.34 1.48
CA VAL A 125 3.88 7.32 0.80
C VAL A 125 4.59 8.62 0.40
N THR A 126 5.92 8.62 0.39
CA THR A 126 6.74 9.81 0.06
C THR A 126 6.30 10.52 -1.22
N PHE A 127 6.11 9.76 -2.31
CA PHE A 127 5.78 10.28 -3.64
C PHE A 127 4.34 10.05 -4.08
N PHE A 128 3.41 9.98 -3.12
CA PHE A 128 1.99 9.79 -3.41
C PHE A 128 1.46 10.78 -4.47
N PRO A 129 0.69 10.35 -5.49
CA PRO A 129 0.20 8.99 -5.80
C PRO A 129 1.08 8.21 -6.79
N PHE A 130 2.29 8.69 -7.08
CA PHE A 130 3.27 8.04 -7.96
C PHE A 130 4.16 7.10 -7.14
N ASP A 131 3.54 6.19 -6.39
CA ASP A 131 4.22 5.33 -5.43
C ASP A 131 4.37 3.88 -5.92
N GLN A 132 5.43 3.24 -5.42
CA GLN A 132 5.69 1.83 -5.61
C GLN A 132 5.87 1.18 -4.24
N GLN A 133 5.08 0.14 -3.97
CA GLN A 133 5.08 -0.57 -2.70
C GLN A 133 5.74 -1.93 -2.84
N SER A 134 6.45 -2.35 -1.79
CA SER A 134 7.10 -3.66 -1.71
C SER A 134 6.54 -4.44 -0.52
N CYS A 135 5.43 -5.13 -0.74
CA CYS A 135 4.77 -5.94 0.27
C CYS A 135 5.31 -7.36 0.29
N LYS A 136 5.42 -7.96 1.47
CA LYS A 136 5.91 -9.33 1.63
C LYS A 136 4.86 -10.22 2.25
N MET A 137 4.81 -11.48 1.83
CA MET A 137 4.01 -12.54 2.46
C MET A 137 4.94 -13.66 2.86
N LYS A 138 5.02 -13.94 4.16
CA LYS A 138 5.96 -14.90 4.72
C LYS A 138 5.26 -16.19 5.14
N PHE A 139 5.47 -17.25 4.37
CA PHE A 139 4.89 -18.57 4.62
C PHE A 139 5.90 -19.51 5.25
N GLY A 140 5.48 -20.30 6.23
CA GLY A 140 6.33 -21.29 6.89
C GLY A 140 5.52 -22.30 7.69
N SER A 141 6.17 -23.39 8.11
CA SER A 141 5.57 -24.29 9.11
C SER A 141 5.57 -23.63 10.48
N TRP A 142 4.52 -23.84 11.27
CA TRP A 142 4.46 -23.30 12.63
C TRP A 142 5.19 -24.19 13.65
N THR A 143 4.95 -25.49 13.61
CA THR A 143 5.41 -26.44 14.65
C THR A 143 6.60 -27.27 14.25
N TYR A 144 6.88 -27.44 12.95
CA TYR A 144 7.96 -28.28 12.46
C TYR A 144 9.18 -27.46 12.07
N ASP A 145 10.35 -27.94 12.49
CA ASP A 145 11.66 -27.46 12.09
C ASP A 145 12.11 -28.07 10.76
N ARG A 146 13.20 -27.55 10.22
CA ARG A 146 13.78 -28.01 8.94
C ARG A 146 14.08 -29.50 8.90
N ALA A 147 14.43 -30.11 10.03
CA ALA A 147 14.74 -31.53 10.11
C ALA A 147 13.51 -32.45 10.00
N LYS A 148 12.28 -31.91 10.10
CA LYS A 148 11.04 -32.67 9.98
C LYS A 148 10.26 -32.32 8.71
N ILE A 149 10.18 -31.03 8.38
CA ILE A 149 9.54 -30.51 7.17
C ILE A 149 10.51 -29.53 6.52
N ASP A 150 10.78 -29.71 5.23
CA ASP A 150 11.49 -28.71 4.42
C ASP A 150 10.59 -28.24 3.28
N LEU A 151 10.75 -26.97 2.91
CA LEU A 151 9.94 -26.31 1.89
C LEU A 151 10.74 -26.18 0.60
N GLU A 152 10.14 -26.56 -0.52
CA GLU A 152 10.74 -26.40 -1.83
C GLU A 152 9.81 -25.55 -2.71
N PRO A 153 10.24 -24.39 -3.23
CA PRO A 153 9.40 -23.61 -4.13
C PRO A 153 9.16 -24.37 -5.44
N PHE A 154 7.91 -24.37 -5.94
CA PHE A 154 7.61 -24.92 -7.28
C PHE A 154 8.34 -24.13 -8.38
N GLU A 155 8.27 -22.81 -8.28
CA GLU A 155 8.90 -21.82 -9.14
C GLU A 155 9.32 -20.63 -8.27
N ASN A 156 10.34 -19.88 -8.70
CA ASN A 156 10.79 -18.68 -7.98
C ASN A 156 9.87 -17.47 -8.19
N THR A 157 8.94 -17.55 -9.15
CA THR A 157 7.98 -16.48 -9.47
C THR A 157 6.58 -16.89 -9.08
N VAL A 158 5.76 -15.91 -8.67
CA VAL A 158 4.33 -16.14 -8.44
C VAL A 158 3.63 -16.37 -9.76
N ASP A 159 2.73 -17.35 -9.81
CA ASP A 159 1.96 -17.65 -11.00
C ASP A 159 0.81 -16.62 -11.16
N LEU A 160 0.90 -15.82 -12.22
CA LEU A 160 -0.02 -14.73 -12.57
C LEU A 160 -1.00 -15.11 -13.70
N LYS A 161 -1.04 -16.38 -14.14
CA LYS A 161 -1.84 -16.78 -15.33
C LYS A 161 -3.34 -16.50 -15.20
N ASP A 162 -3.88 -16.72 -14.00
CA ASP A 162 -5.30 -16.51 -13.69
C ASP A 162 -5.54 -15.22 -12.89
N TYR A 163 -4.61 -14.25 -12.99
CA TYR A 163 -4.70 -12.99 -12.27
C TYR A 163 -5.77 -12.07 -12.88
N TRP A 164 -6.72 -11.64 -12.05
CA TRP A 164 -7.64 -10.56 -12.37
C TRP A 164 -6.97 -9.22 -12.10
N GLU A 165 -6.71 -8.46 -13.16
CA GLU A 165 -6.07 -7.15 -13.09
C GLU A 165 -6.87 -6.19 -12.21
N SER A 166 -6.18 -5.58 -11.23
CA SER A 166 -6.77 -4.53 -10.41
C SER A 166 -6.77 -3.20 -11.18
N GLY A 167 -7.85 -2.43 -11.03
CA GLY A 167 -7.99 -1.11 -11.68
C GLY A 167 -7.16 0.00 -11.02
N GLU A 168 -6.61 -0.25 -9.83
CA GLU A 168 -5.83 0.75 -9.08
C GLU A 168 -4.34 0.40 -8.99
N TRP A 169 -4.01 -0.89 -8.95
CA TRP A 169 -2.65 -1.37 -8.71
C TRP A 169 -2.18 -2.32 -9.81
N ALA A 170 -0.98 -2.07 -10.32
CA ALA A 170 -0.29 -2.96 -11.25
C ALA A 170 0.81 -3.75 -10.52
N ILE A 171 0.83 -5.08 -10.69
CA ILE A 171 1.92 -5.92 -10.17
C ILE A 171 3.11 -5.80 -11.12
N VAL A 172 4.19 -5.18 -10.67
CA VAL A 172 5.43 -5.01 -11.44
C VAL A 172 6.28 -6.27 -11.39
N ASN A 173 6.43 -6.84 -10.19
CA ASN A 173 7.19 -8.07 -9.98
C ASN A 173 6.68 -8.84 -8.76
N ALA A 174 6.74 -10.17 -8.82
CA ALA A 174 6.32 -11.05 -7.74
C ALA A 174 7.28 -12.23 -7.63
N VAL A 175 8.18 -12.20 -6.64
CA VAL A 175 9.28 -13.18 -6.47
C VAL A 175 9.24 -13.87 -5.12
N GLY A 176 9.48 -15.18 -5.12
CA GLY A 176 9.60 -16.03 -3.94
C GLY A 176 11.07 -16.28 -3.59
N THR A 177 11.41 -16.10 -2.31
CA THR A 177 12.74 -16.39 -1.76
C THR A 177 12.62 -17.43 -0.66
N TYR A 178 13.43 -18.50 -0.74
CA TYR A 178 13.54 -19.48 0.32
C TYR A 178 14.57 -19.00 1.35
N ASN A 179 14.18 -18.95 2.62
CA ASN A 179 15.02 -18.53 3.72
C ASN A 179 14.97 -19.56 4.84
N THR A 180 16.02 -19.56 5.68
CA THR A 180 16.04 -20.32 6.93
C THR A 180 16.40 -19.39 8.07
N LYS A 181 15.62 -19.39 9.13
CA LYS A 181 15.86 -18.52 10.29
C LYS A 181 15.81 -19.34 11.59
N LYS A 182 16.73 -19.02 12.50
CA LYS A 182 16.64 -19.44 13.90
C LYS A 182 15.87 -18.37 14.68
N TYR A 183 14.83 -18.78 15.38
CA TYR A 183 14.01 -17.88 16.20
C TYR A 183 14.47 -17.91 17.66
N ASP A 184 14.26 -16.82 18.40
CA ASP A 184 14.74 -16.69 19.78
C ASP A 184 14.05 -17.68 20.75
N CYS A 185 12.86 -18.17 20.42
CA CYS A 185 12.13 -19.17 21.22
C CYS A 185 12.83 -20.53 21.29
N CYS A 186 13.59 -20.87 20.25
CA CYS A 186 13.79 -22.25 19.85
C CYS A 186 15.25 -22.47 19.37
N HIS A 187 15.82 -23.64 19.64
CA HIS A 187 17.22 -23.91 19.28
C HIS A 187 17.39 -24.29 17.80
N GLU A 188 16.32 -24.79 17.20
CA GLU A 188 16.21 -25.31 15.86
C GLU A 188 16.08 -24.21 14.80
N ILE A 189 16.32 -24.59 13.54
CA ILE A 189 16.21 -23.72 12.37
C ILE A 189 14.88 -24.02 11.67
N TYR A 190 14.13 -22.96 11.38
CA TYR A 190 12.83 -23.04 10.72
C TYR A 190 12.95 -22.52 9.27
N PRO A 191 12.45 -23.27 8.28
CA PRO A 191 12.41 -22.83 6.89
C PRO A 191 11.17 -21.95 6.64
N ASP A 192 11.34 -20.94 5.80
CA ASP A 192 10.25 -20.08 5.34
C ASP A 192 10.43 -19.69 3.85
N ILE A 193 9.32 -19.45 3.17
CA ILE A 193 9.30 -18.89 1.83
C ILE A 193 8.64 -17.51 1.93
N THR A 194 9.41 -16.48 1.59
CA THR A 194 8.93 -15.09 1.56
C THR A 194 8.69 -14.65 0.13
N TYR A 195 7.44 -14.36 -0.20
CA TYR A 195 7.05 -13.77 -1.47
C TYR A 195 7.04 -12.25 -1.36
N TYR A 196 7.72 -11.57 -2.27
CA TYR A 196 7.75 -10.12 -2.40
C TYR A 196 6.91 -9.69 -3.59
N PHE A 197 5.88 -8.90 -3.33
CA PHE A 197 5.02 -8.25 -4.30
C PHE A 197 5.44 -6.79 -4.44
N VAL A 198 6.02 -6.48 -5.60
CA VAL A 198 6.33 -5.11 -6.00
C VAL A 198 5.16 -4.61 -6.82
N ILE A 199 4.37 -3.71 -6.26
CA ILE A 199 3.15 -3.16 -6.86
C ILE A 199 3.30 -1.67 -7.08
N ARG A 200 2.71 -1.15 -8.16
CA ARG A 200 2.73 0.26 -8.53
C ARG A 200 1.30 0.78 -8.65
N ARG A 201 1.02 1.95 -8.07
CA ARG A 201 -0.29 2.58 -8.18
C ARG A 201 -0.49 3.20 -9.57
N LEU A 202 -1.71 3.12 -10.07
CA LEU A 202 -2.17 3.84 -11.26
C LEU A 202 -2.66 5.25 -10.83
N PRO A 203 -1.94 6.33 -11.16
CA PRO A 203 -2.11 7.63 -10.49
C PRO A 203 -3.30 8.47 -11.01
N LEU A 204 -3.97 8.04 -12.08
CA LEU A 204 -4.95 8.86 -12.81
C LEU A 204 -6.10 9.37 -11.92
N PHE A 205 -6.63 8.51 -11.05
CA PHE A 205 -7.73 8.86 -10.16
C PHE A 205 -7.36 10.00 -9.19
N TYR A 206 -6.25 9.84 -8.47
CA TYR A 206 -5.75 10.84 -7.51
C TYR A 206 -5.22 12.10 -8.20
N THR A 207 -4.66 11.97 -9.41
CA THR A 207 -4.21 13.12 -10.19
C THR A 207 -5.39 14.02 -10.55
N ILE A 208 -6.48 13.46 -11.06
CA ILE A 208 -7.66 14.24 -11.47
C ILE A 208 -8.43 14.79 -10.27
N ASN A 209 -8.67 13.95 -9.25
CA ASN A 209 -9.58 14.30 -8.16
C ASN A 209 -8.90 15.02 -6.99
N MET A 210 -7.57 14.94 -6.86
CA MET A 210 -6.85 15.52 -5.73
C MET A 210 -5.80 16.54 -6.18
N ILE A 211 -4.90 16.19 -7.10
CA ILE A 211 -3.81 17.07 -7.52
C ILE A 211 -4.34 18.29 -8.30
N ILE A 212 -5.17 18.08 -9.32
CA ILE A 212 -5.69 19.17 -10.15
C ILE A 212 -6.46 20.23 -9.33
N PRO A 213 -7.41 19.87 -8.45
CA PRO A 213 -8.09 20.85 -7.59
C PRO A 213 -7.12 21.62 -6.68
N CYS A 214 -6.14 20.95 -6.08
CA CYS A 214 -5.14 21.62 -5.23
C CYS A 214 -4.28 22.63 -6.00
N LEU A 215 -3.88 22.29 -7.23
CA LEU A 215 -3.16 23.22 -8.11
C LEU A 215 -4.03 24.42 -8.52
N LEU A 216 -5.30 24.18 -8.88
CA LEU A 216 -6.24 25.26 -9.19
C LEU A 216 -6.47 26.20 -8.00
N ILE A 217 -6.62 25.66 -6.79
CA ILE A 217 -6.77 26.46 -5.57
C ILE A 217 -5.50 27.25 -5.28
N SER A 218 -4.32 26.65 -5.48
CA SER A 218 -3.06 27.37 -5.32
C SER A 218 -2.93 28.56 -6.28
N PHE A 219 -3.45 28.45 -7.52
CA PHE A 219 -3.51 29.59 -8.44
C PHE A 219 -4.46 30.70 -7.97
N LEU A 220 -5.59 30.35 -7.35
CA LEU A 220 -6.52 31.34 -6.78
C LEU A 220 -5.87 32.17 -5.66
N THR A 221 -4.89 31.64 -4.93
CA THR A 221 -4.16 32.40 -3.89
C THR A 221 -3.44 33.63 -4.46
N VAL A 222 -2.89 33.51 -5.67
CA VAL A 222 -2.20 34.62 -6.35
C VAL A 222 -3.20 35.64 -6.87
N LEU A 223 -4.35 35.17 -7.37
CA LEU A 223 -5.40 36.02 -7.94
C LEU A 223 -5.96 37.05 -6.94
N VAL A 224 -5.93 36.74 -5.64
CA VAL A 224 -6.31 37.66 -4.55
C VAL A 224 -5.57 38.99 -4.63
N PHE A 225 -4.25 38.98 -4.88
CA PHE A 225 -3.42 40.18 -4.98
C PHE A 225 -3.61 40.92 -6.31
N TYR A 226 -4.37 40.34 -7.24
CA TYR A 226 -4.75 41.03 -8.46
C TYR A 226 -6.04 41.83 -8.29
N LEU A 227 -6.95 41.38 -7.41
CA LEU A 227 -8.27 41.98 -7.18
C LEU A 227 -8.15 43.37 -6.52
N PRO A 228 -8.82 44.41 -7.07
CA PRO A 228 -8.80 45.75 -6.49
C PRO A 228 -9.50 45.80 -5.12
N SER A 229 -8.96 46.61 -4.21
CA SER A 229 -9.46 46.79 -2.85
C SER A 229 -10.83 47.46 -2.77
N ASP A 230 -11.24 48.20 -3.80
CA ASP A 230 -12.55 48.88 -3.84
C ASP A 230 -13.74 47.90 -3.85
N CYS A 231 -13.53 46.65 -4.27
CA CYS A 231 -14.59 45.63 -4.36
C CYS A 231 -14.98 45.01 -3.00
N GLY A 232 -14.16 45.14 -1.95
CA GLY A 232 -14.44 44.57 -0.63
C GLY A 232 -14.35 43.04 -0.49
N GLU A 233 -14.42 42.28 -1.59
CA GLU A 233 -14.47 40.80 -1.58
C GLU A 233 -13.13 40.07 -1.43
N LYS A 234 -12.03 40.82 -1.28
CA LYS A 234 -10.67 40.26 -1.22
C LYS A 234 -10.48 39.32 -0.03
N VAL A 235 -11.03 39.68 1.13
CA VAL A 235 -10.95 38.87 2.36
C VAL A 235 -11.81 37.61 2.24
N THR A 236 -13.01 37.73 1.65
CA THR A 236 -13.90 36.60 1.39
C THR A 236 -13.17 35.52 0.58
N LEU A 237 -12.53 35.90 -0.53
CA LEU A 237 -11.78 34.99 -1.38
C LEU A 237 -10.64 34.29 -0.61
N CYS A 238 -9.86 35.04 0.18
CA CYS A 238 -8.79 34.45 1.00
C CYS A 238 -9.30 33.42 2.00
N ILE A 239 -10.38 33.72 2.72
CA ILE A 239 -10.94 32.83 3.74
C ILE A 239 -11.51 31.56 3.08
N SER A 240 -12.22 31.69 1.97
CA SER A 240 -12.74 30.54 1.23
C SER A 240 -11.62 29.62 0.71
N VAL A 241 -10.51 30.20 0.24
CA VAL A 241 -9.34 29.43 -0.20
C VAL A 241 -8.67 28.72 0.98
N LEU A 242 -8.48 29.41 2.12
CA LEU A 242 -7.93 28.79 3.33
C LEU A 242 -8.79 27.61 3.80
N LEU A 243 -10.11 27.79 3.89
CA LEU A 243 -11.03 26.73 4.29
C LEU A 243 -10.97 25.54 3.31
N SER A 244 -10.97 25.81 2.00
CA SER A 244 -10.86 24.76 1.00
C SER A 244 -9.57 23.95 1.14
N LEU A 245 -8.42 24.61 1.32
CA LEU A 245 -7.15 23.93 1.59
C LEU A 245 -7.22 23.08 2.85
N THR A 246 -7.86 23.55 3.93
CA THR A 246 -8.00 22.78 5.18
C THR A 246 -8.84 21.52 4.99
N VAL A 247 -9.91 21.58 4.19
CA VAL A 247 -10.72 20.40 3.86
C VAL A 247 -9.90 19.39 3.05
N PHE A 248 -9.12 19.84 2.06
CA PHE A 248 -8.24 18.94 1.29
C PHE A 248 -7.14 18.31 2.13
N LEU A 249 -6.53 19.05 3.05
CA LEU A 249 -5.55 18.47 3.97
C LEU A 249 -6.19 17.41 4.88
N LEU A 250 -7.37 17.68 5.44
CA LEU A 250 -8.09 16.70 6.26
C LEU A 250 -8.42 15.43 5.48
N LEU A 251 -8.91 15.57 4.23
CA LEU A 251 -9.16 14.44 3.34
C LEU A 251 -7.91 13.56 3.14
N ILE A 252 -6.75 14.18 2.92
CA ILE A 252 -5.48 13.46 2.74
C ILE A 252 -5.06 12.72 4.00
N THR A 253 -5.22 13.36 5.16
CA THR A 253 -4.88 12.72 6.45
C THR A 253 -5.77 11.53 6.79
N GLU A 254 -6.94 11.42 6.18
CA GLU A 254 -7.81 10.25 6.36
C GLU A 254 -7.39 9.05 5.51
N ILE A 255 -6.78 9.29 4.34
CA ILE A 255 -6.33 8.27 3.38
C ILE A 255 -4.95 7.72 3.75
N ILE A 256 -4.02 8.59 4.12
CA ILE A 256 -2.61 8.24 4.34
C ILE A 256 -2.42 7.63 5.75
N PRO A 257 -1.51 6.64 5.92
CA PRO A 257 -1.15 6.14 7.24
C PRO A 257 -0.66 7.23 8.19
N SER A 258 -1.01 7.09 9.47
CA SER A 258 -0.57 7.96 10.57
C SER A 258 0.88 7.69 11.02
N THR A 259 1.75 7.28 10.10
CA THR A 259 3.17 7.03 10.39
C THR A 259 3.99 8.31 10.40
N SER A 260 4.89 8.45 11.37
CA SER A 260 5.83 9.57 11.47
C SER A 260 7.16 9.35 10.74
N LEU A 261 7.34 8.23 10.05
CA LEU A 261 8.60 7.87 9.38
C LEU A 261 8.90 8.80 8.21
N VAL A 262 7.87 9.13 7.41
CA VAL A 262 7.97 9.96 6.22
C VAL A 262 6.72 10.83 6.12
N ILE A 263 6.90 12.09 5.73
CA ILE A 263 5.79 13.02 5.44
C ILE A 263 5.54 12.98 3.93
N PRO A 264 4.29 12.80 3.45
CA PRO A 264 3.97 12.84 2.04
C PRO A 264 4.28 14.22 1.43
N LEU A 265 4.89 14.24 0.25
CA LEU A 265 5.29 15.49 -0.42
C LEU A 265 4.08 16.41 -0.70
N ILE A 266 2.91 15.83 -1.02
CA ILE A 266 1.67 16.58 -1.21
C ILE A 266 1.16 17.23 0.09
N GLY A 267 1.35 16.56 1.23
CA GLY A 267 0.99 17.08 2.54
C GLY A 267 1.89 18.24 2.94
N GLU A 268 3.18 18.13 2.68
CA GLU A 268 4.15 19.22 2.87
C GLU A 268 3.80 20.44 2.00
N TYR A 269 3.48 20.21 0.72
CA TYR A 269 3.04 21.27 -0.19
C TYR A 269 1.77 21.98 0.30
N LEU A 270 0.75 21.23 0.72
CA LEU A 270 -0.49 21.82 1.24
C LEU A 270 -0.27 22.59 2.55
N LEU A 271 0.57 22.07 3.45
CA LEU A 271 0.92 22.78 4.67
C LEU A 271 1.68 24.07 4.38
N PHE A 272 2.65 24.03 3.46
CA PHE A 272 3.37 25.21 3.02
C PHE A 272 2.42 26.25 2.41
N THR A 273 1.55 25.85 1.48
CA THR A 273 0.56 26.78 0.90
C THR A 273 -0.38 27.37 1.95
N MET A 274 -0.83 26.61 2.96
CA MET A 274 -1.61 27.17 4.08
C MET A 274 -0.87 28.27 4.85
N ILE A 275 0.41 28.06 5.16
CA ILE A 275 1.24 29.08 5.82
C ILE A 275 1.29 30.35 4.96
N PHE A 276 1.46 30.22 3.64
CA PHE A 276 1.45 31.36 2.73
C PHE A 276 0.07 32.03 2.64
N VAL A 277 -1.03 31.27 2.58
CA VAL A 277 -2.39 31.84 2.56
C VAL A 277 -2.68 32.60 3.85
N THR A 278 -2.31 32.07 5.02
CA THR A 278 -2.50 32.79 6.29
C THR A 278 -1.69 34.08 6.34
N LEU A 279 -0.44 34.07 5.86
CA LEU A 279 0.38 35.27 5.73
C LEU A 279 -0.22 36.26 4.71
N SER A 280 -0.82 35.77 3.62
CA SER A 280 -1.53 36.58 2.64
C SER A 280 -2.70 37.33 3.27
N ILE A 281 -3.49 36.68 4.13
CA ILE A 281 -4.63 37.29 4.83
C ILE A 281 -4.17 38.45 5.71
N VAL A 282 -3.09 38.26 6.47
CA VAL A 282 -2.53 39.32 7.32
C VAL A 282 -2.10 40.53 6.48
N ILE A 283 -1.45 40.27 5.33
CA ILE A 283 -1.04 41.33 4.40
C ILE A 283 -2.24 42.01 3.75
N THR A 284 -3.27 41.28 3.31
CA THR A 284 -4.44 41.89 2.68
C THR A 284 -5.20 42.78 3.67
N VAL A 285 -5.32 42.38 4.94
CA VAL A 285 -5.87 43.24 6.00
C VAL A 285 -5.01 44.49 6.21
N PHE A 286 -3.68 44.36 6.19
CA PHE A 286 -2.77 45.50 6.25
C PHE A 286 -2.94 46.46 5.05
N VAL A 287 -3.02 45.92 3.83
CA VAL A 287 -3.23 46.69 2.59
C VAL A 287 -4.57 47.41 2.63
N LEU A 288 -5.64 46.75 3.09
CA LEU A 288 -6.96 47.37 3.25
C LEU A 288 -6.94 48.50 4.28
N ASN A 289 -6.26 48.32 5.42
CA ASN A 289 -6.08 49.37 6.42
C ASN A 289 -5.36 50.59 5.82
N VAL A 290 -4.30 50.37 5.04
CA VAL A 290 -3.58 51.47 4.36
C VAL A 290 -4.45 52.12 3.28
N HIS A 291 -5.20 51.34 2.50
CA HIS A 291 -6.06 51.83 1.42
C HIS A 291 -7.17 52.77 1.91
N HIS A 292 -7.79 52.45 3.04
CA HIS A 292 -8.86 53.26 3.64
C HIS A 292 -8.35 54.43 4.51
N ARG A 293 -7.02 54.63 4.62
CA ARG A 293 -6.49 55.84 5.28
C ARG A 293 -6.79 57.07 4.45
N SER A 294 -7.31 58.09 5.12
CA SER A 294 -7.56 59.41 4.55
C SER A 294 -6.51 60.41 5.05
N SER A 295 -6.16 61.37 4.21
CA SER A 295 -5.26 62.49 4.54
C SER A 295 -5.79 63.38 5.66
N ALA A 296 -7.09 63.29 5.97
CA ALA A 296 -7.72 64.02 7.09
C ALA A 296 -7.40 63.41 8.47
N THR A 297 -7.15 62.11 8.55
CA THR A 297 -6.94 61.41 9.84
C THR A 297 -5.51 60.95 10.05
N HIS A 298 -4.73 60.77 8.97
CA HIS A 298 -3.36 60.27 9.03
C HIS A 298 -2.42 61.13 8.17
N ALA A 299 -1.35 61.64 8.79
CA ALA A 299 -0.28 62.33 8.08
C ALA A 299 0.60 61.31 7.34
N MET A 300 0.86 61.55 6.06
CA MET A 300 1.72 60.69 5.26
C MET A 300 3.19 60.90 5.66
N PRO A 301 3.94 59.81 5.91
CA PRO A 301 5.33 59.96 6.31
C PRO A 301 6.18 60.48 5.13
N ARG A 302 7.19 61.31 5.42
CA ARG A 302 7.96 62.08 4.42
C ARG A 302 8.66 61.25 3.32
N TRP A 303 8.81 59.95 3.53
CA TRP A 303 9.41 59.02 2.57
C TRP A 303 8.40 58.50 1.53
N VAL A 304 7.10 58.72 1.73
CA VAL A 304 6.02 58.37 0.80
C VAL A 304 5.52 59.66 0.16
N LYS A 305 5.69 59.79 -1.16
CA LYS A 305 5.34 61.02 -1.91
C LYS A 305 3.97 60.96 -2.61
N GLU A 306 3.39 59.77 -2.71
CA GLU A 306 2.17 59.50 -3.51
C GLU A 306 0.99 59.06 -2.64
N ASP A 307 -0.23 59.25 -3.14
CA ASP A 307 -1.48 58.98 -2.41
C ASP A 307 -1.56 57.57 -1.81
N TRP A 308 -2.19 57.45 -0.64
CA TRP A 308 -2.37 56.18 0.11
C TRP A 308 -2.94 55.03 -0.75
N LYS A 309 -3.80 55.33 -1.73
CA LYS A 309 -4.35 54.35 -2.67
C LYS A 309 -3.28 53.78 -3.61
N TYR A 310 -2.40 54.63 -4.13
CA TYR A 310 -1.30 54.20 -4.98
C TYR A 310 -0.29 53.37 -4.19
N VAL A 311 0.01 53.78 -2.96
CA VAL A 311 0.88 53.02 -2.05
C VAL A 311 0.32 51.62 -1.78
N ALA A 312 -0.98 51.51 -1.49
CA ALA A 312 -1.64 50.23 -1.32
C ALA A 312 -1.54 49.35 -2.57
N MET A 313 -1.73 49.92 -3.77
CA MET A 313 -1.60 49.21 -5.05
C MET A 313 -0.17 48.72 -5.30
N VAL A 314 0.85 49.54 -5.02
CA VAL A 314 2.26 49.16 -5.19
C VAL A 314 2.62 48.02 -4.23
N VAL A 315 2.21 48.12 -2.96
CA VAL A 315 2.42 47.05 -1.97
C VAL A 315 1.77 45.75 -2.43
N ASP A 316 0.54 45.82 -2.94
CA ASP A 316 -0.20 44.66 -3.45
C ASP A 316 0.52 43.97 -4.61
N ARG A 317 1.06 44.76 -5.56
CA ARG A 317 1.82 44.23 -6.70
C ARG A 317 3.18 43.64 -6.32
N ILE A 318 3.85 44.19 -5.31
CA ILE A 318 5.11 43.62 -4.79
C ILE A 318 4.84 42.23 -4.20
N PHE A 319 3.79 42.11 -3.37
CA PHE A 319 3.42 40.83 -2.80
C PHE A 319 2.91 39.85 -3.87
N LEU A 320 2.18 40.31 -4.88
CA LEU A 320 1.80 39.47 -6.03
C LEU A 320 3.03 38.79 -6.67
N TRP A 321 4.08 39.53 -7.00
CA TRP A 321 5.28 38.95 -7.61
C TRP A 321 6.01 37.97 -6.68
N MET A 322 6.10 38.30 -5.39
CA MET A 322 6.70 37.41 -4.39
C MET A 322 5.92 36.08 -4.31
N PHE A 323 4.59 36.14 -4.21
CA PHE A 323 3.74 34.95 -4.13
C PHE A 323 3.76 34.12 -5.42
N ILE A 324 3.83 34.74 -6.61
CA ILE A 324 3.99 34.02 -7.88
C ILE A 324 5.29 33.21 -7.88
N ILE A 325 6.42 33.84 -7.50
CA ILE A 325 7.72 33.17 -7.50
C ILE A 325 7.70 31.98 -6.54
N VAL A 326 7.17 32.17 -5.32
CA VAL A 326 7.07 31.11 -4.33
C VAL A 326 6.17 29.97 -4.80
N CYS A 327 5.02 30.28 -5.41
CA CYS A 327 4.10 29.26 -5.94
C CYS A 327 4.73 28.46 -7.09
N LEU A 328 5.44 29.12 -8.00
CA LEU A 328 6.19 28.44 -9.07
C LEU A 328 7.33 27.57 -8.53
N LEU A 329 8.11 28.07 -7.57
CA LEU A 329 9.16 27.28 -6.93
C LEU A 329 8.60 26.09 -6.15
N GLY A 330 7.47 26.27 -5.46
CA GLY A 330 6.78 25.19 -4.74
C GLY A 330 6.23 24.11 -5.66
N THR A 331 5.62 24.49 -6.78
CA THR A 331 5.11 23.53 -7.78
C THR A 331 6.24 22.78 -8.47
N VAL A 332 7.34 23.45 -8.82
CA VAL A 332 8.56 22.79 -9.32
C VAL A 332 9.13 21.83 -8.28
N GLY A 333 9.21 22.25 -7.01
CA GLY A 333 9.69 21.41 -5.92
C GLY A 333 8.83 20.16 -5.67
N LEU A 334 7.54 20.20 -5.98
CA LEU A 334 6.62 19.07 -5.87
C LEU A 334 6.84 18.02 -6.98
N PHE A 335 7.07 18.43 -8.23
CA PHE A 335 7.15 17.52 -9.38
C PHE A 335 8.57 17.15 -9.80
N LEU A 336 9.58 17.94 -9.42
CA LEU A 336 10.98 17.65 -9.77
C LEU A 336 11.50 16.35 -9.13
N PRO A 337 11.25 16.04 -7.85
CA PRO A 337 11.76 14.80 -7.24
C PRO A 337 11.15 13.51 -7.83
N PRO A 338 9.81 13.40 -8.06
CA PRO A 338 9.23 12.27 -8.78
C PRO A 338 9.76 12.09 -10.21
N TRP A 339 10.02 13.19 -10.92
CA TRP A 339 10.57 13.15 -12.28
C TRP A 339 12.02 12.66 -12.31
N LEU A 340 12.86 13.13 -11.39
CA LEU A 340 14.26 12.67 -11.27
C LEU A 340 14.37 11.20 -10.87
N SER A 341 13.38 10.68 -10.15
CA SER A 341 13.31 9.28 -9.74
C SER A 341 12.67 8.37 -10.79
N GLY A 342 12.23 8.92 -11.93
CA GLY A 342 11.63 8.16 -13.04
C GLY A 342 10.28 7.52 -12.71
N MET A 343 9.54 8.09 -11.75
CA MET A 343 8.21 7.63 -11.36
C MET A 343 7.08 8.35 -12.12
N ILE A 344 7.40 9.49 -12.72
CA ILE A 344 6.63 10.23 -13.73
C ILE A 344 7.41 10.15 -15.03
#